data_AF-A0A1H1Y2K1-F1
#
_entry.id   AF-A0A1H1Y2K1-F1
#
_cell.length_a   1.000
_cell.length_b   1.000
_cell.length_c   1.000
_cell.angle_alpha   90.00
_cell.angle_beta   90.00
_cell.angle_gamma   90.00
#
_symmetry.space_group_name_H-M   'P 1'
#
loop_
_entity.id
_entity.type
_entity.pdbx_description
1 polymer ?
#
loop_
_entity_poly.entity_id
_entity_poly.type
_entity_poly.pdbx_seq_one_letter_code
_entity_poly.pdbx_strand_id
1 'polypeptide(L)'
;MITHLRLIPLIFFALFNVGGCAQYRYVSPETEQGKQCVEKLDARVFECEQRARNATSIQRESYEFQMIGYRACTQQTPGSAQMPQPCGSEPVEPGAAQSRMCKKDYKESFIDCGGRVEEIKNN
;
A
#
# COMPACT_ATOMS: atom_id res chain seq x y z
N MET A 1 -42.12 -4.70 -50.14
CA MET A 1 -41.24 -5.56 -49.32
C MET A 1 -39.92 -4.84 -49.17
N ILE A 2 -39.65 -4.32 -47.98
CA ILE A 2 -38.50 -3.45 -47.67
C ILE A 2 -37.34 -4.34 -47.27
N THR A 3 -36.23 -4.23 -47.99
CA THR A 3 -34.97 -4.96 -47.74
C THR A 3 -34.30 -4.44 -46.46
N HIS A 4 -33.92 -5.38 -45.59
CA HIS A 4 -33.28 -5.13 -44.31
C HIS A 4 -31.91 -4.44 -44.48
N LEU A 5 -31.87 -3.14 -44.20
CA LEU A 5 -30.66 -2.37 -44.03
C LEU A 5 -29.98 -2.80 -42.72
N ARG A 6 -28.87 -3.54 -42.81
CA ARG A 6 -28.05 -3.93 -41.66
C ARG A 6 -27.30 -2.70 -41.11
N LEU A 7 -27.90 -2.01 -40.16
CA LEU A 7 -27.22 -1.09 -39.26
C LEU A 7 -26.63 -1.89 -38.09
N ILE A 8 -25.40 -2.36 -38.28
CA ILE A 8 -24.57 -2.89 -37.18
C ILE A 8 -24.17 -1.67 -36.33
N PRO A 9 -24.53 -1.58 -35.05
CA PRO A 9 -24.25 -0.40 -34.23
C PRO A 9 -22.76 -0.37 -33.87
N LEU A 10 -21.99 0.38 -34.65
CA LEU A 10 -20.64 0.88 -34.32
C LEU A 10 -20.73 1.95 -33.19
N ILE A 11 -21.39 1.63 -32.07
CA ILE A 11 -21.61 2.58 -30.96
C ILE A 11 -21.06 2.04 -29.62
N PHE A 12 -20.51 0.82 -29.59
CA PHE A 12 -20.03 0.23 -28.33
C PHE A 12 -18.53 0.38 -28.03
N PHE A 13 -17.73 0.97 -28.93
CA PHE A 13 -16.28 1.09 -28.75
C PHE A 13 -15.77 2.52 -28.45
N ALA A 14 -16.65 3.49 -28.22
CA ALA A 14 -16.28 4.88 -27.99
C ALA A 14 -16.31 5.33 -26.51
N LEU A 15 -16.67 4.45 -25.57
CA LEU A 15 -16.79 4.81 -24.14
C LEU A 15 -15.57 4.46 -23.29
N PHE A 16 -14.48 3.95 -23.88
CA PHE A 16 -13.27 3.51 -23.17
C PHE A 16 -12.08 4.48 -23.26
N ASN A 17 -12.28 5.78 -23.52
CA ASN A 17 -11.15 6.70 -23.73
C ASN A 17 -11.26 8.11 -23.11
N VAL A 18 -11.93 8.27 -21.96
CA VAL A 18 -11.80 9.55 -21.21
C VAL A 18 -11.75 9.32 -19.69
N GLY A 19 -10.88 8.41 -19.25
CA GLY A 19 -10.44 8.32 -17.86
C GLY A 19 -8.98 8.76 -17.77
N GLY A 20 -8.69 10.03 -18.03
CA GLY A 20 -7.34 10.55 -17.86
C GLY A 20 -6.96 10.47 -16.39
N CYS A 21 -6.02 9.58 -16.04
CA CYS A 21 -5.41 9.58 -14.71
C CYS A 21 -4.67 10.90 -14.52
N ALA A 22 -5.29 11.88 -13.85
CA ALA A 22 -4.61 13.09 -13.43
C ALA A 22 -3.44 12.69 -12.52
N GLN A 23 -2.21 12.90 -13.00
CA GLN A 23 -1.01 12.68 -12.20
C GLN A 23 -0.62 14.00 -11.54
N TYR A 24 -0.07 13.96 -10.34
CA TYR A 24 0.38 15.15 -9.62
C TYR A 24 1.87 15.03 -9.31
N ARG A 25 2.57 16.17 -9.33
CA ARG A 25 3.96 16.28 -8.89
C ARG A 25 4.09 17.30 -7.77
N TYR A 26 5.03 17.05 -6.87
CA TYR A 26 5.45 17.99 -5.85
C TYR A 26 6.56 18.88 -6.42
N VAL A 27 6.41 20.20 -6.26
CA VAL A 27 7.39 21.20 -6.65
C VAL A 27 7.95 21.83 -5.38
N SER A 28 9.26 21.67 -5.17
CA SER A 28 9.94 22.15 -3.97
C SER A 28 9.87 23.67 -3.83
N PRO A 29 9.84 24.19 -2.60
CA PRO A 29 9.90 25.62 -2.33
C PRO A 29 11.21 26.24 -2.85
N GLU A 30 11.10 27.50 -3.29
CA GLU A 30 12.23 28.26 -3.85
C GLU A 30 13.15 28.81 -2.76
N THR A 31 12.62 29.05 -1.56
CA THR A 31 13.37 29.60 -0.43
C THR A 31 14.17 28.53 0.30
N GLU A 32 15.35 28.89 0.81
CA GLU A 32 16.17 27.98 1.62
C GLU A 32 15.45 27.54 2.91
N GLN A 33 14.71 28.45 3.53
CA GLN A 33 13.88 28.14 4.70
C GLN A 33 12.81 27.08 4.37
N GLY A 34 12.15 27.20 3.21
CA GLY A 34 11.18 26.22 2.75
C GLY A 34 11.81 24.86 2.47
N LYS A 35 13.00 24.82 1.84
CA LYS A 35 13.71 23.56 1.58
C LYS A 35 14.07 22.83 2.88
N GLN A 36 14.58 23.56 3.87
CA GLN A 36 14.86 23.01 5.20
C GLN A 36 13.59 22.52 5.92
N CYS A 37 12.46 23.19 5.71
CA CYS A 37 11.16 22.74 6.23
C CYS A 37 10.74 21.40 5.61
N VAL A 38 10.84 21.27 4.28
CA VAL A 38 10.55 20.02 3.56
C VAL A 38 11.50 18.90 3.98
N GLU A 39 12.80 19.18 4.16
CA GLU A 39 13.76 18.18 4.62
C GLU A 39 13.39 17.60 5.99
N LYS A 40 12.96 18.45 6.93
CA LYS A 40 12.46 17.99 8.25
C LYS A 40 11.17 17.18 8.12
N LEU A 41 10.27 17.58 7.22
CA LEU A 41 9.04 16.84 6.93
C LEU A 41 9.36 15.45 6.37
N ASP A 42 10.28 15.35 5.43
CA ASP A 42 10.72 14.09 4.83
C ASP A 42 11.41 13.19 5.85
N ALA A 43 12.27 13.74 6.70
CA ALA A 43 12.91 13.02 7.80
C ALA A 43 11.87 12.42 8.76
N ARG A 44 10.86 13.20 9.15
CA ARG A 44 9.74 12.71 9.99
C ARG A 44 9.00 11.54 9.33
N VAL A 45 8.65 11.67 8.05
CA VAL A 45 7.96 10.60 7.31
C VAL A 45 8.83 9.36 7.25
N PHE A 46 10.10 9.51 6.92
CA PHE A 46 11.06 8.41 6.86
C PHE A 46 11.16 7.67 8.19
N GLU A 47 11.32 8.38 9.30
CA GLU A 47 11.37 7.78 10.64
C GLU A 47 10.10 7.01 11.00
N CYS A 48 8.93 7.58 10.67
CA CYS A 48 7.66 6.88 10.86
C CYS A 48 7.62 5.57 10.05
N GLU A 49 8.00 5.63 8.78
CA GLU A 49 8.01 4.45 7.92
C GLU A 49 9.00 3.39 8.41
N GLN A 50 10.18 3.80 8.89
CA GLN A 50 11.15 2.88 9.50
C GLN A 50 10.58 2.21 10.74
N ARG A 51 9.91 2.96 11.62
CA ARG A 51 9.27 2.39 12.81
C ARG A 51 8.18 1.40 12.44
N ALA A 52 7.36 1.71 11.43
CA ALA A 52 6.31 0.80 10.94
C ALA A 52 6.90 -0.49 10.32
N ARG A 53 7.99 -0.36 9.55
CA ARG A 53 8.74 -1.50 8.99
C ARG A 53 9.32 -2.37 10.10
N ASN A 54 9.98 -1.78 11.10
CA ASN A 54 10.57 -2.50 12.22
C ASN A 54 9.50 -3.23 13.05
N ALA A 55 8.37 -2.60 13.33
CA ALA A 55 7.26 -3.24 14.03
C ALA A 55 6.74 -4.48 13.26
N THR A 56 6.64 -4.37 11.94
CA THR A 56 6.24 -5.48 11.08
C THR A 56 7.30 -6.59 11.06
N SER A 57 8.60 -6.24 11.03
CA SER A 57 9.71 -7.20 11.08
C SER A 57 9.68 -8.01 12.38
N ILE A 58 9.55 -7.35 13.53
CA ILE A 58 9.51 -8.01 14.85
C ILE A 58 8.33 -8.99 14.93
N GLN A 59 7.16 -8.59 14.43
CA GLN A 59 6.00 -9.47 14.39
C GLN A 59 6.24 -10.67 13.47
N ARG A 60 6.90 -10.46 12.33
CA ARG A 60 7.24 -11.52 11.39
C ARG A 60 8.25 -12.50 11.97
N GLU A 61 9.30 -12.02 12.62
CA GLU A 61 10.28 -12.87 13.32
C GLU A 61 9.62 -13.73 14.40
N SER A 62 8.71 -13.12 15.17
CA SER A 62 7.92 -13.83 16.19
C SER A 62 7.01 -14.89 15.58
N TYR A 63 6.40 -14.59 14.43
CA TYR A 63 5.58 -15.54 13.66
C TYR A 63 6.43 -16.70 13.12
N GLU A 64 7.59 -16.41 12.53
CA GLU A 64 8.49 -17.44 12.00
C GLU A 64 8.96 -18.39 13.11
N PHE A 65 9.28 -17.86 14.30
CA PHE A 65 9.61 -18.68 15.47
C PHE A 65 8.46 -19.61 15.89
N GLN A 66 7.23 -19.08 15.96
CA GLN A 66 6.05 -19.88 16.28
C GLN A 66 5.79 -20.97 15.22
N MET A 67 5.98 -20.64 13.94
CA MET A 67 5.83 -21.57 12.84
C MET A 67 6.85 -22.70 12.87
N ILE A 68 8.09 -22.43 13.28
CA ILE A 68 9.10 -23.49 13.48
C ILE A 68 8.63 -24.48 14.55
N GLY A 69 8.16 -23.98 15.70
CA GLY A 69 7.64 -24.83 16.78
C GLY A 69 6.42 -25.64 16.37
N TYR A 70 5.46 -24.99 15.69
CA TYR A 70 4.27 -25.64 15.17
C TYR A 70 4.61 -26.75 14.16
N ARG A 71 5.52 -26.49 13.23
CA ARG A 71 5.99 -27.49 12.24
C ARG A 71 6.71 -28.65 12.93
N ALA A 72 7.58 -28.38 13.89
CA ALA A 72 8.28 -29.43 14.63
C ALA A 72 7.30 -30.33 15.39
N CYS A 73 6.29 -29.74 16.04
CA CYS A 73 5.26 -30.50 16.75
C CYS A 73 4.42 -31.36 15.79
N THR A 74 3.90 -30.77 14.70
CA THR A 74 3.03 -31.47 13.73
C THR A 74 3.74 -32.62 13.01
N GLN A 75 5.05 -32.50 12.79
CA GLN A 75 5.87 -33.58 12.23
C GLN A 75 6.08 -34.74 13.22
N GLN A 76 6.22 -34.45 14.52
CA GLN A 76 6.46 -35.46 15.55
C GLN A 76 5.18 -36.10 16.08
N THR A 77 4.09 -35.34 16.08
CA THR A 77 2.80 -35.75 16.66
C THR A 77 1.68 -35.51 15.64
N PRO A 78 1.51 -36.42 14.66
CA PRO A 78 0.39 -36.33 13.72
C PRO A 78 -0.93 -36.49 14.47
N GLY A 79 -1.95 -35.74 14.01
CA GLY A 79 -3.29 -35.81 14.59
C GLY A 79 -3.91 -37.21 14.46
N SER A 80 -4.78 -37.56 15.40
CA SER A 80 -5.56 -38.80 15.40
C SER A 80 -7.06 -38.50 15.50
N ALA A 81 -7.90 -39.52 15.32
CA ALA A 81 -9.35 -39.39 15.52
C ALA A 81 -9.72 -38.97 16.95
N GLN A 82 -8.90 -39.31 17.96
CA GLN A 82 -9.12 -38.87 19.35
C GLN A 82 -8.51 -37.48 19.64
N MET A 83 -7.47 -37.08 18.91
CA MET A 83 -6.83 -35.77 19.09
C MET A 83 -6.41 -35.19 17.72
N PRO A 84 -7.33 -34.51 17.02
CA PRO A 84 -7.09 -34.05 15.65
C PRO A 84 -6.05 -32.93 15.55
N GLN A 85 -5.89 -32.12 16.61
CA GLN A 85 -4.96 -30.99 16.66
C GLN A 85 -4.10 -31.03 17.94
N PRO A 86 -3.14 -31.96 18.03
CA PRO A 86 -2.29 -32.12 19.21
C PRO A 86 -1.35 -30.91 19.45
N CYS A 87 -1.10 -30.12 18.39
CA CYS A 87 -0.21 -28.96 18.40
C CYS A 87 -0.94 -27.61 18.45
N GLY A 88 -2.26 -27.62 18.69
CA GLY A 88 -3.10 -26.43 18.64
C GLY A 88 -3.33 -25.89 17.23
N SER A 89 -3.74 -24.64 17.15
CA SER A 89 -3.99 -23.92 15.90
C SER A 89 -2.68 -23.40 15.28
N GLU A 90 -2.65 -23.33 13.95
CA GLU A 90 -1.55 -22.70 13.22
C GLU A 90 -1.41 -21.20 13.65
N PRO A 91 -0.18 -20.71 13.86
CA PRO A 91 0.08 -19.30 14.11
C PRO A 91 -0.51 -18.39 13.02
N VAL A 92 -0.99 -17.22 13.42
CA VAL A 92 -1.59 -16.25 12.48
C VAL A 92 -0.50 -15.33 11.93
N GLU A 93 -0.45 -15.19 10.61
CA GLU A 93 0.48 -14.28 9.94
C GLU A 93 0.16 -12.81 10.29
N PRO A 94 1.16 -12.00 10.67
CA PRO A 94 0.94 -10.59 10.98
C PRO A 94 0.55 -9.79 9.73
N GLY A 95 -0.49 -8.96 9.84
CA GLY A 95 -0.98 -8.13 8.74
C GLY A 95 -0.12 -6.89 8.44
N ALA A 96 0.08 -6.58 7.16
CA ALA A 96 0.80 -5.39 6.71
C ALA A 96 -0.09 -4.13 6.69
N ALA A 97 -0.24 -3.44 7.83
CA ALA A 97 -1.20 -2.32 7.93
C ALA A 97 -0.62 -0.93 8.24
N GLN A 98 0.65 -0.79 8.65
CA GLN A 98 1.04 0.44 9.39
C GLN A 98 1.67 1.56 8.55
N SER A 99 2.22 1.30 7.36
CA SER A 99 3.02 2.31 6.62
C SER A 99 2.19 3.45 6.01
N ARG A 100 0.93 3.21 5.62
CA ARG A 100 0.10 4.23 4.94
C ARG A 100 -0.19 5.45 5.80
N MET A 101 -0.16 5.31 7.13
CA MET A 101 -0.41 6.43 8.04
C MET A 101 0.75 7.43 8.11
N CYS A 102 1.97 7.05 7.71
CA CYS A 102 3.14 7.92 7.85
C CYS A 102 3.11 9.15 6.95
N LYS A 103 2.36 9.09 5.84
CA LYS A 103 2.18 10.21 4.91
C LYS A 103 0.86 10.96 5.14
N LYS A 104 0.18 10.68 6.25
CA LYS A 104 -1.01 11.44 6.63
C LYS A 104 -0.62 12.91 6.78
N ASP A 105 -1.37 13.77 6.09
CA ASP A 105 -1.21 15.23 6.06
C ASP A 105 0.11 15.73 5.43
N TYR A 106 0.83 14.86 4.69
CA TYR A 106 2.10 15.24 4.05
C TYR A 106 1.90 16.35 3.02
N LYS A 107 0.83 16.26 2.22
CA LYS A 107 0.54 17.26 1.18
C LYS A 107 0.35 18.64 1.78
N GLU A 108 -0.48 18.74 2.82
CA GLU A 108 -0.79 19.95 3.54
C GLU A 108 0.49 20.54 4.16
N SER A 109 1.27 19.70 4.87
CA SER A 109 2.53 20.11 5.48
C SER A 109 3.56 20.58 4.45
N PHE A 110 3.60 19.95 3.28
CA PHE A 110 4.50 20.33 2.19
C PHE A 110 4.13 21.70 1.60
N ILE A 111 2.83 21.99 1.48
CA ILE A 111 2.32 23.28 1.04
C ILE A 111 2.63 24.37 2.08
N ASP A 112 2.50 24.07 3.37
CA ASP A 112 2.86 24.99 4.46
C ASP A 112 4.35 25.35 4.46
N CYS A 113 5.22 24.43 4.01
CA CYS A 113 6.64 24.71 3.78
C CYS A 113 6.89 25.59 2.53
N GLY A 114 5.85 26.03 1.83
CA GLY A 114 5.93 26.82 0.59
C GLY A 114 6.08 25.99 -0.68
N GLY A 115 5.93 24.67 -0.60
CA GLY A 115 5.89 23.79 -1.75
C GLY A 115 4.58 23.88 -2.52
N ARG A 116 4.55 23.37 -3.75
CA ARG A 116 3.33 23.33 -4.58
C ARG A 116 3.05 21.93 -5.09
N VAL A 117 1.78 21.62 -5.33
CA VAL A 117 1.36 20.39 -5.99
C VAL A 117 0.73 20.75 -7.32
N GLU A 118 1.33 20.27 -8.40
CA GLU A 118 0.93 20.61 -9.77
C GLU A 118 0.42 19.35 -10.47
N GLU A 119 -0.66 19.49 -11.24
CA GLU A 119 -1.12 18.43 -12.14
C GLU A 119 -0.17 18.31 -13.34
N ILE A 120 0.27 17.09 -13.61
CA ILE A 120 1.05 16.73 -14.79
C ILE A 120 0.06 16.65 -15.96
N LYS A 121 0.08 17.69 -16.80
CA LYS A 121 -0.63 17.68 -18.08
C LYS A 121 0.10 16.76 -19.04
N ASN A 122 -0.47 15.58 -19.30
CA ASN A 122 -0.03 14.73 -20.41
C ASN A 122 -0.47 15.41 -21.71
N ASN A 123 0.50 15.90 -22.47
CA ASN A 123 0.31 16.55 -23.77
C ASN A 123 0.30 15.50 -24.89
#